data_AF-A0A2N8S760-F1
#
_entry.id   AF-A0A2N8S760-F1
#
_cell.length_a   1.000
_cell.length_b   1.000
_cell.length_c   1.000
_cell.angle_alpha   90.00
_cell.angle_beta   90.00
_cell.angle_gamma   90.00
#
_symmetry.space_group_name_H-M   'P 1'
#
loop_
_entity.id
_entity.type
_entity.pdbx_description
1 polymer ?
#
loop_
_entity_poly.entity_id
_entity_poly.type
_entity_poly.pdbx_seq_one_letter_code
_entity_poly.pdbx_strand_id
1 'polypeptide(L)'
;MSQGVQFNRLMLEMRAMQTDAMARSKPEVKAQEVGAPSFSDMLGQAVNKVHETQQVSSQLSSAFEMGQGGVDLTEVMIASQKASVSFQAMTQVRNKLVQAYQDIMQMPV
;
A
#
# COMPACT_ATOMS: atom_id res chain seq x y z
N MET A 1 14.70 28.45 -61.54
CA MET A 1 15.55 27.73 -60.56
C MET A 1 15.12 28.02 -59.11
N SER A 2 13.85 27.81 -58.72
CA SER A 2 13.35 28.18 -57.37
C SER A 2 12.57 27.09 -56.61
N GLN A 3 12.44 25.88 -57.16
CA GLN A 3 11.72 24.77 -56.50
C GLN A 3 12.59 23.96 -55.50
N GLY A 4 13.92 23.97 -55.64
CA GLY A 4 14.82 23.24 -54.73
C GLY A 4 14.97 23.87 -53.34
N VAL A 5 14.75 25.19 -53.22
CA VAL A 5 14.92 25.94 -51.96
C VAL A 5 13.72 25.75 -51.01
N GLN A 6 12.54 25.46 -51.56
CA GLN A 6 11.31 25.25 -50.79
C GLN A 6 11.29 23.89 -50.09
N PHE A 7 11.86 22.85 -50.73
CA PHE A 7 11.99 21.50 -50.15
C PHE A 7 12.90 21.49 -48.91
N ASN A 8 14.01 22.24 -48.96
CA ASN A 8 14.95 22.34 -47.85
C ASN A 8 14.36 23.09 -46.63
N ARG A 9 13.42 24.02 -46.87
CA ARG A 9 12.77 24.79 -45.81
C ARG A 9 11.70 23.97 -45.06
N LEU A 10 10.98 23.12 -45.79
CA LEU A 10 9.99 22.19 -45.19
C LEU A 10 10.64 21.15 -44.27
N MET A 11 11.83 20.65 -44.62
CA MET A 11 12.57 19.72 -43.75
C MET A 11 13.08 20.40 -42.47
N LEU A 12 13.44 21.69 -42.53
CA LEU A 12 13.81 22.43 -41.33
C LEU A 12 12.61 22.66 -40.40
N GLU A 13 11.44 22.91 -40.97
CA GLU A 13 10.19 23.13 -40.22
C GLU A 13 9.69 21.86 -39.52
N MET A 14 9.79 20.70 -40.19
CA MET A 14 9.51 19.40 -39.55
C MET A 14 10.44 19.12 -38.37
N ARG A 15 11.73 19.46 -38.48
CA ARG A 15 12.68 19.26 -37.37
C ARG A 15 12.39 20.18 -36.18
N ALA A 16 11.99 21.43 -36.44
CA ALA A 16 11.60 22.37 -35.38
C ALA A 16 10.33 21.92 -34.64
N MET A 17 9.35 21.38 -35.37
CA MET A 17 8.12 20.83 -34.78
C MET A 17 8.40 19.56 -33.94
N GLN A 18 9.34 18.71 -34.38
CA GLN A 18 9.78 17.56 -33.59
C GLN A 18 10.45 17.96 -32.28
N THR A 19 11.25 19.03 -32.27
CA THR A 19 11.89 19.51 -31.04
C THR A 19 10.90 20.14 -30.05
N ASP A 20 9.86 20.83 -30.53
CA ASP A 20 8.79 21.36 -29.66
C ASP A 20 7.94 20.22 -29.05
N ALA A 21 7.69 19.17 -29.85
CA ALA A 21 6.97 17.98 -29.40
C ALA A 21 7.77 17.16 -28.36
N MET A 22 9.10 17.04 -28.53
CA MET A 22 9.97 16.36 -27.56
C MET A 22 10.18 17.17 -26.27
N ALA A 23 10.18 18.51 -26.35
CA ALA A 23 10.23 19.38 -25.17
C ALA A 23 8.93 19.36 -24.35
N ARG A 24 7.80 18.95 -24.95
CA ARG A 24 6.48 18.92 -24.32
C ARG A 24 6.03 17.55 -23.79
N SER A 25 6.86 16.51 -23.87
CA SER A 25 6.44 15.16 -23.45
C SER A 25 7.42 14.48 -22.51
N LYS A 26 7.44 14.99 -21.28
CA LYS A 26 7.24 14.13 -20.12
C LYS A 26 6.51 14.94 -19.06
N PRO A 27 5.18 14.74 -18.87
CA PRO A 27 4.56 15.14 -17.63
C PRO A 27 5.27 14.34 -16.54
N GLU A 28 6.16 14.99 -15.82
CA GLU A 28 6.66 14.48 -14.56
C GLU A 28 5.43 14.46 -13.65
N VAL A 29 4.75 13.31 -13.61
CA VAL A 29 3.76 13.03 -12.59
C VAL A 29 4.55 13.00 -11.29
N LYS A 30 4.74 14.17 -10.67
CA LYS A 30 4.99 14.25 -9.24
C LYS A 30 3.78 13.58 -8.62
N ALA A 31 3.95 12.29 -8.28
CA ALA A 31 3.06 11.60 -7.38
C ALA A 31 3.00 12.49 -6.14
N GLN A 32 1.93 13.26 -6.04
CA GLN A 32 1.64 14.00 -4.85
C GLN A 32 1.41 12.91 -3.81
N GLU A 33 2.35 12.77 -2.87
CA GLU A 33 2.17 11.93 -1.69
C GLU A 33 1.03 12.55 -0.89
N VAL A 34 -0.19 12.28 -1.34
CA VAL A 34 -1.40 12.52 -0.56
C VAL A 34 -1.17 11.75 0.72
N GLY A 35 -1.16 12.47 1.85
CA GLY A 35 -0.81 12.00 3.19
C GLY A 35 -1.70 10.88 3.72
N ALA A 36 -1.70 9.75 3.02
CA ALA A 36 -2.03 8.46 3.57
C ALA A 36 -0.95 8.14 4.60
N PRO A 37 -1.31 7.62 5.79
CA PRO A 37 -0.33 7.14 6.75
C PRO A 37 0.64 6.22 6.02
N SER A 38 1.93 6.34 6.35
CA SER A 38 2.94 5.55 5.67
C SER A 38 2.57 4.08 5.80
N PHE A 39 2.85 3.28 4.77
CA PHE A 39 2.53 1.87 4.80
C PHE A 39 3.09 1.19 6.08
N SER A 40 4.30 1.60 6.49
CA SER A 40 4.94 1.22 7.75
C SER A 40 4.11 1.54 8.99
N ASP A 41 3.46 2.72 9.04
CA ASP A 41 2.56 3.09 10.13
C ASP A 41 1.33 2.19 10.16
N MET A 42 0.75 1.87 8.99
CA MET A 42 -0.40 0.97 8.90
C MET A 42 -0.05 -0.45 9.34
N LEU A 43 1.12 -0.96 8.95
CA LEU A 43 1.61 -2.26 9.40
C LEU A 43 1.86 -2.27 10.91
N GLY A 44 2.52 -1.24 11.44
CA GLY A 44 2.75 -1.10 12.88
C GLY A 44 1.44 -1.07 13.66
N GLN A 45 0.46 -0.30 13.19
CA GLN A 45 -0.87 -0.26 13.78
C GLN A 45 -1.58 -1.61 13.73
N ALA A 46 -1.50 -2.34 12.61
CA ALA A 46 -2.06 -3.67 12.50
C ALA A 46 -1.44 -4.61 13.55
N VAL A 47 -0.10 -4.66 13.64
CA VAL A 47 0.66 -5.51 14.60
C VAL A 47 0.22 -5.23 16.03
N ASN A 48 0.17 -3.95 16.40
CA ASN A 48 -0.30 -3.53 17.71
C ASN A 48 -1.76 -3.95 17.98
N LYS A 49 -2.62 -3.90 16.95
CA LYS A 49 -4.03 -4.30 17.08
C LYS A 49 -4.20 -5.79 17.39
N VAL A 50 -3.39 -6.66 16.77
CA VAL A 50 -3.44 -8.10 17.08
C VAL A 50 -2.88 -8.38 18.47
N HIS A 51 -1.81 -7.71 18.86
CA HIS A 51 -1.26 -7.84 20.22
C HIS A 51 -2.30 -7.45 21.28
N GLU A 52 -2.98 -6.32 21.09
CA GLU A 52 -4.07 -5.86 21.96
C GLU A 52 -5.20 -6.89 22.04
N THR A 53 -5.61 -7.45 20.89
CA THR A 53 -6.69 -8.45 20.85
C THR A 53 -6.29 -9.77 21.53
N GLN A 54 -5.02 -10.19 21.40
CA GLN A 54 -4.48 -11.34 22.13
C GLN A 54 -4.47 -11.11 23.64
N GLN A 55 -3.99 -9.95 24.10
CA GLN A 55 -3.96 -9.63 25.53
C GLN A 55 -5.36 -9.65 26.15
N VAL A 56 -6.35 -9.07 25.47
CA VAL A 56 -7.74 -9.07 25.93
C VAL A 56 -8.27 -10.51 26.04
N SER A 57 -8.00 -11.37 25.03
CA SER A 57 -8.39 -12.77 25.09
C SER A 57 -7.75 -13.51 26.27
N SER A 58 -6.45 -13.29 26.51
CA SER A 58 -5.74 -13.92 27.64
C SER A 58 -6.26 -13.44 29.00
N GLN A 59 -6.57 -12.14 29.14
CA GLN A 59 -7.16 -11.59 30.37
C GLN A 59 -8.54 -12.19 30.62
N LEU A 60 -9.40 -12.28 29.61
CA LEU A 60 -10.73 -12.85 29.75
C LEU A 60 -10.68 -14.34 30.09
N SER A 61 -9.79 -15.12 29.46
CA SER A 61 -9.59 -16.53 29.82
C SER A 61 -9.13 -16.68 31.27
N SER A 62 -8.16 -15.88 31.73
CA SER A 62 -7.68 -15.94 33.11
C SER A 62 -8.75 -15.50 34.11
N ALA A 63 -9.51 -14.44 33.82
CA ALA A 63 -10.61 -13.99 34.66
C ALA A 63 -11.70 -15.07 34.80
N PHE A 64 -12.02 -15.77 33.72
CA PHE A 64 -12.94 -16.89 33.72
C PHE A 64 -12.42 -18.08 34.55
N GLU A 65 -11.16 -18.47 34.37
CA GLU A 65 -10.52 -19.55 35.17
C GLU A 65 -10.47 -19.24 36.67
N MET A 66 -10.31 -17.96 37.03
CA MET A 66 -10.34 -17.49 38.42
C MET A 66 -11.75 -17.36 39.00
N GLY A 67 -12.80 -17.59 38.20
CA GLY A 67 -14.19 -17.46 38.62
C GLY A 67 -14.61 -16.01 38.95
N GLN A 68 -13.95 -15.01 38.34
CA GLN A 68 -14.38 -13.62 38.48
C GLN A 68 -15.80 -13.45 37.91
N GLY A 69 -16.74 -13.08 38.79
CA GLY A 69 -18.11 -12.81 38.39
C GLY A 69 -18.17 -11.68 37.35
N GLY A 70 -18.90 -11.92 36.25
CA GLY A 70 -19.09 -10.94 35.18
C GLY A 70 -18.41 -11.29 33.85
N VAL A 71 -17.59 -12.35 33.78
CA VAL A 71 -17.04 -12.88 32.53
C VAL A 71 -17.77 -14.18 32.19
N ASP A 72 -18.58 -14.15 31.13
CA ASP A 72 -19.29 -15.33 30.63
C ASP A 72 -18.36 -16.14 29.69
N LEU A 73 -18.46 -17.47 29.72
CA LEU A 73 -17.77 -18.34 28.75
C LEU A 73 -18.03 -17.88 27.30
N THR A 74 -19.23 -17.35 27.05
CA THR A 74 -19.65 -16.81 25.76
C THR A 74 -18.78 -15.61 25.34
N GLU A 75 -18.41 -14.72 26.27
CA GLU A 75 -17.52 -13.58 25.97
C GLU A 75 -16.10 -14.04 25.67
N VAL A 76 -15.59 -15.05 26.38
CA VAL A 76 -14.28 -15.66 26.11
C VAL A 76 -14.25 -16.26 24.70
N MET A 77 -15.31 -16.97 24.31
CA MET A 77 -15.41 -17.55 22.96
C MET A 77 -15.47 -16.46 21.88
N ILE A 78 -16.23 -15.38 22.09
CA ILE A 78 -16.30 -14.25 21.16
C ILE A 78 -14.93 -13.57 21.02
N ALA A 79 -14.24 -13.32 22.14
CA ALA A 79 -12.92 -12.72 22.15
C ALA A 79 -11.90 -13.58 21.38
N SER A 80 -11.92 -14.90 21.61
CA SER A 80 -11.07 -15.87 20.91
C SER A 80 -11.35 -15.90 19.40
N GLN A 81 -12.63 -15.86 19.00
CA GLN A 81 -13.02 -15.81 17.59
C GLN A 81 -12.55 -14.50 16.92
N LYS A 82 -12.69 -13.37 17.61
CA LYS A 82 -12.23 -12.06 17.14
C LYS A 82 -10.71 -12.02 16.97
N ALA A 83 -9.96 -12.61 17.91
CA ALA A 83 -8.51 -12.75 17.81
C ALA A 83 -8.11 -13.59 16.57
N SER A 84 -8.80 -14.71 16.35
CA SER A 84 -8.55 -15.61 15.21
C SER A 84 -8.78 -14.91 13.87
N VAL A 85 -9.92 -14.21 13.70
CA VAL A 85 -10.23 -13.47 12.47
C VAL A 85 -9.23 -12.32 12.24
N SER A 86 -8.85 -11.61 13.31
CA SER A 86 -7.86 -10.53 13.22
C SER A 86 -6.48 -11.03 12.78
N PHE A 87 -6.07 -12.20 13.29
CA PHE A 87 -4.82 -12.84 12.88
C PHE A 87 -4.83 -13.29 11.41
N GLN A 88 -5.94 -13.84 10.95
CA GLN A 88 -6.11 -14.20 9.54
C GLN A 88 -5.99 -12.98 8.63
N ALA A 89 -6.67 -11.87 8.98
CA ALA A 89 -6.58 -10.62 8.23
C ALA A 89 -5.12 -10.10 8.19
N MET A 90 -4.41 -10.16 9.31
CA MET A 90 -3.02 -9.74 9.40
C MET A 90 -2.08 -10.58 8.51
N THR A 91 -2.32 -11.88 8.42
CA THR A 91 -1.55 -12.76 7.52
C THR A 91 -1.71 -12.33 6.06
N GLN A 92 -2.91 -11.90 5.66
CA GLN A 92 -3.15 -11.37 4.30
C GLN A 92 -2.39 -10.06 4.07
N VAL A 93 -2.38 -9.16 5.06
CA VAL A 93 -1.58 -7.92 4.99
C VAL A 93 -0.10 -8.23 4.85
N ARG A 94 0.43 -9.19 5.63
CA ARG A 94 1.83 -9.66 5.52
C ARG A 94 2.15 -10.19 4.13
N ASN A 95 1.26 -10.97 3.54
CA ASN A 95 1.48 -11.55 2.22
C ASN A 95 1.45 -10.47 1.13
N LYS A 96 0.47 -9.54 1.19
CA LYS A 96 0.41 -8.37 0.29
C LYS A 96 1.68 -7.51 0.36
N LEU A 97 2.26 -7.41 1.55
CA LEU A 97 3.51 -6.70 1.79
C LEU A 97 4.72 -7.31 1.12
N VAL A 98 4.89 -8.61 1.34
CA VAL A 98 5.97 -9.39 0.75
C VAL A 98 5.86 -9.37 -0.78
N GLN A 99 4.63 -9.38 -1.31
CA GLN A 99 4.37 -9.19 -2.73
C GLN A 99 4.81 -7.79 -3.21
N ALA A 100 4.35 -6.72 -2.56
CA ALA A 100 4.68 -5.35 -2.96
C ALA A 100 6.21 -5.08 -2.94
N TYR A 101 6.92 -5.63 -1.96
CA TYR A 101 8.39 -5.54 -1.92
C TYR A 101 9.05 -6.28 -3.09
N GLN A 102 8.57 -7.50 -3.41
CA GLN A 102 9.05 -8.25 -4.56
C GLN A 102 8.76 -7.52 -5.89
N ASP A 103 7.58 -6.93 -6.02
CA ASP A 103 7.16 -6.20 -7.22
C ASP A 103 8.05 -4.96 -7.46
N ILE A 104 8.42 -4.23 -6.38
CA ILE A 104 9.38 -3.11 -6.47
C ILE A 104 10.76 -3.59 -6.90
N MET A 105 11.23 -4.73 -6.39
CA MET A 105 12.52 -5.31 -6.80
C MET A 105 12.54 -5.80 -8.26
N GLN A 106 11.40 -6.22 -8.79
CA GLN A 106 11.25 -6.71 -10.15
C GLN A 106 10.99 -5.60 -11.18
N MET A 107 10.73 -4.37 -10.75
CA MET A 107 10.67 -3.24 -11.67
C MET A 107 12.05 -3.01 -12.30
N PRO A 108 12.19 -3.13 -13.63
CA PRO A 108 13.43 -2.75 -14.29
C PRO A 108 13.61 -1.23 -14.17
N VAL A 109 14.78 -0.82 -13.69
CA VAL A 109 15.23 0.59 -13.73
C VAL A 109 15.48 1.06 -15.16
#